data_AF-A0A957QD73-F1
#
_entry.id   AF-A0A957QD73-F1
#
_cell.length_a   1.000
_cell.length_b   1.000
_cell.length_c   1.000
_cell.angle_alpha   90.00
_cell.angle_beta   90.00
_cell.angle_gamma   90.00
#
_symmetry.space_group_name_H-M   'P 1'
#
loop_
_entity.id
_entity.type
_entity.pdbx_description
1 polymer ?
#
loop_
_entity_poly.entity_id
_entity_poly.type
_entity_poly.pdbx_seq_one_letter_code
_entity_poly.pdbx_strand_id
1 'polypeptide(L)'
;MTIHFTDTLTQFDVKRHIPHVFSLPDGVSRLKIHLHFDPAQAGDARNMLTLTIFDPNGFRGAGHRGGQDHVVEIRPDGATPGYLPGPLPAGAWTAQIDSHMIGPDAPCTYTISIDYEQGAPDLDAHPWQPPRFDSVINDAAGWYRGELHCHTRHSDGHWDVADLVAAARDMGLDFITLTDHNTVSPLGEMAQMGGDGLLTLGGMELTTFWGHAVCLG
;
A
#
# COMPACT_ATOMS: atom_id res chain seq x y z
N MET A 1 19.67 9.24 -12.62
CA MET A 1 20.07 7.91 -13.13
C MET A 1 18.84 7.04 -13.05
N THR A 2 18.52 6.31 -14.12
CA THR A 2 17.33 5.45 -14.15
C THR A 2 17.78 4.00 -14.16
N ILE A 3 17.23 3.19 -13.25
CA ILE A 3 17.47 1.75 -13.15
C ILE A 3 16.27 1.04 -13.77
N HIS A 4 16.52 0.04 -14.63
CA HIS A 4 15.48 -0.69 -15.33
C HIS A 4 15.59 -2.20 -15.10
N PHE A 5 14.46 -2.82 -14.78
CA PHE A 5 14.29 -4.28 -14.77
C PHE A 5 13.22 -4.67 -15.78
N THR A 6 13.34 -5.87 -16.35
CA THR A 6 12.36 -6.44 -17.27
C THR A 6 12.36 -7.95 -17.08
N ASP A 7 11.17 -8.54 -17.02
CA ASP A 7 11.01 -9.99 -16.97
C ASP A 7 9.69 -10.40 -17.63
N THR A 8 9.56 -11.70 -17.92
CA THR A 8 8.36 -12.28 -18.54
C THR A 8 7.86 -13.46 -17.71
N LEU A 9 6.60 -13.38 -17.31
CA LEU A 9 5.91 -14.37 -16.51
C LEU A 9 4.94 -15.20 -17.35
N THR A 10 4.74 -16.44 -16.93
CA THR A 10 3.73 -17.36 -17.46
C THR A 10 2.76 -17.76 -16.35
N GLN A 11 1.71 -18.50 -16.69
CA GLN A 11 0.80 -19.11 -15.70
C GLN A 11 1.51 -19.98 -14.64
N PHE A 12 2.73 -20.45 -14.89
CA PHE A 12 3.50 -21.22 -13.92
C PHE A 12 4.24 -20.36 -12.90
N ASP A 13 4.24 -19.04 -13.12
CA ASP A 13 4.89 -18.04 -12.29
C ASP A 13 3.91 -17.30 -11.38
N VAL A 14 2.68 -17.79 -11.25
CA VAL A 14 1.70 -17.32 -10.26
C VAL A 14 2.14 -17.66 -8.84
N LYS A 15 1.68 -16.86 -7.88
CA LYS A 15 1.92 -17.02 -6.45
C LYS A 15 3.40 -16.97 -6.09
N ARG A 16 4.15 -16.04 -6.68
CA ARG A 16 5.57 -15.83 -6.41
C ARG A 16 5.85 -14.42 -5.91
N HIS A 17 6.88 -14.32 -5.10
CA HIS A 17 7.56 -13.08 -4.74
C HIS A 17 8.84 -12.98 -5.56
N ILE A 18 8.96 -11.95 -6.39
CA ILE A 18 10.07 -11.78 -7.33
C ILE A 18 10.82 -10.48 -6.97
N PRO A 19 11.93 -10.56 -6.22
CA PRO A 19 12.63 -9.39 -5.73
C PRO A 19 13.59 -8.79 -6.78
N HIS A 20 13.57 -7.47 -6.93
CA HIS A 20 14.53 -6.69 -7.72
C HIS A 20 15.30 -5.74 -6.80
N VAL A 21 16.58 -6.03 -6.56
CA VAL A 21 17.41 -5.25 -5.65
C VAL A 21 18.07 -4.09 -6.40
N PHE A 22 18.00 -2.90 -5.82
CA PHE A 22 18.69 -1.70 -6.29
C PHE A 22 19.29 -0.93 -5.11
N SER A 23 20.17 0.02 -5.38
CA SER A 23 20.78 0.84 -4.32
C SER A 23 20.50 2.31 -4.54
N LEU A 24 20.16 3.01 -3.45
CA LEU A 24 20.08 4.47 -3.42
C LEU A 24 21.37 5.05 -2.84
N PRO A 25 21.90 6.15 -3.42
CA PRO A 25 22.96 6.93 -2.79
C PRO A 25 22.42 7.69 -1.57
N ASP A 26 23.31 8.34 -0.85
CA ASP A 26 22.92 9.30 0.19
C ASP A 26 22.36 10.59 -0.42
N GLY A 27 21.50 11.27 0.33
CA GLY A 27 20.90 12.56 -0.05
C GLY A 27 19.69 12.48 -0.99
N VAL A 28 19.06 11.31 -1.14
CA VAL A 28 17.86 11.17 -1.96
C VAL A 28 16.66 11.83 -1.28
N SER A 29 15.98 12.72 -1.98
CA SER A 29 14.78 13.43 -1.50
C SER A 29 13.48 12.92 -2.13
N ARG A 30 13.57 12.20 -3.24
CA ARG A 30 12.41 11.63 -3.95
C ARG A 30 12.80 10.34 -4.64
N LEU A 31 11.99 9.30 -4.46
CA LEU A 31 12.05 8.04 -5.17
C LEU A 31 10.78 7.88 -6.02
N LYS A 32 10.94 7.56 -7.30
CA LYS A 32 9.84 7.26 -8.22
C LYS A 32 10.06 5.89 -8.85
N ILE A 33 9.04 5.05 -8.81
CA ILE A 33 9.05 3.70 -9.39
C ILE A 33 7.86 3.56 -10.31
N HIS A 34 8.09 3.15 -11.54
CA HIS A 34 7.06 2.83 -12.51
C HIS A 34 7.08 1.35 -12.81
N LEU A 35 6.01 0.64 -12.42
CA LEU A 35 5.72 -0.72 -12.85
C LEU A 35 4.74 -0.64 -14.02
N HIS A 36 5.11 -1.25 -15.14
CA HIS A 36 4.20 -1.50 -16.25
C HIS A 36 4.21 -2.99 -16.60
N PHE A 37 3.05 -3.58 -16.92
CA PHE A 37 2.98 -4.93 -17.46
C PHE A 37 2.01 -5.07 -18.63
N ASP A 38 2.24 -6.05 -19.50
CA ASP A 38 1.39 -6.32 -20.66
C ASP A 38 1.41 -7.82 -21.00
N PRO A 39 0.25 -8.43 -21.36
CA PRO A 39 -1.06 -7.81 -21.40
C PRO A 39 -1.66 -7.60 -19.99
N ALA A 40 -2.58 -6.65 -19.84
CA ALA A 40 -3.39 -6.55 -18.61
C ALA A 40 -4.34 -7.74 -18.43
N GLN A 41 -4.74 -8.37 -19.54
CA GLN A 41 -5.69 -9.47 -19.57
C GLN A 41 -5.26 -10.49 -20.62
N ALA A 42 -5.24 -11.77 -20.24
CA ALA A 42 -4.98 -12.90 -21.12
C ALA A 42 -6.18 -13.86 -21.04
N GLY A 43 -7.00 -13.85 -22.08
CA GLY A 43 -8.30 -14.54 -22.11
C GLY A 43 -9.25 -13.96 -21.07
N ASP A 44 -9.81 -14.84 -20.23
CA ASP A 44 -10.73 -14.44 -19.15
C ASP A 44 -9.99 -14.02 -17.86
N ALA A 45 -8.67 -14.22 -17.78
CA ALA A 45 -7.87 -13.90 -16.62
C ALA A 45 -7.26 -12.49 -16.74
N ARG A 46 -7.49 -11.66 -15.71
CA ARG A 46 -6.77 -10.39 -15.54
C ARG A 46 -5.44 -10.66 -14.87
N ASN A 47 -4.34 -10.25 -15.50
CA ASN A 47 -3.03 -10.30 -14.88
C ASN A 47 -3.02 -9.33 -13.69
N MET A 48 -2.51 -9.80 -12.57
CA MET A 48 -2.49 -9.06 -11.32
C MET A 48 -1.10 -9.17 -10.71
N LEU A 49 -0.35 -8.09 -10.87
CA LEU A 49 0.96 -7.89 -10.24
C LEU A 49 0.82 -6.76 -9.23
N THR A 50 1.40 -6.94 -8.04
CA THR A 50 1.50 -5.87 -7.04
C THR A 50 2.95 -5.51 -6.81
N LEU A 51 3.22 -4.22 -6.59
CA LEU A 51 4.55 -3.71 -6.27
C LEU A 51 4.68 -3.52 -4.76
N THR A 52 5.57 -4.30 -4.14
CA THR A 52 5.92 -4.17 -2.72
C THR A 52 7.34 -3.62 -2.59
N ILE A 53 7.52 -2.59 -1.76
CA ILE A 53 8.82 -1.94 -1.58
C ILE A 53 9.38 -2.25 -0.19
N PHE A 54 10.67 -2.56 -0.15
CA PHE A 54 11.45 -2.65 1.08
C PHE A 54 12.64 -1.70 0.99
N ASP A 55 12.88 -0.96 2.07
CA ASP A 55 14.06 -0.13 2.26
C ASP A 55 15.04 -0.84 3.25
N PRO A 56 16.23 -0.27 3.53
CA PRO A 56 17.18 -0.81 4.51
C PRO A 56 16.61 -1.08 5.91
N ASN A 57 15.51 -0.42 6.28
CA ASN A 57 14.82 -0.58 7.57
C ASN A 57 13.64 -1.56 7.50
N GLY A 58 13.29 -2.06 6.31
CA GLY A 58 12.27 -3.10 6.13
C GLY A 58 11.13 -2.65 5.22
N PHE A 59 9.91 -3.07 5.55
CA PHE A 59 8.73 -2.87 4.71
C PHE A 59 8.41 -1.38 4.54
N ARG A 60 8.23 -0.95 3.28
CA ARG A 60 7.92 0.44 2.93
C ARG A 60 6.53 0.63 2.34
N GLY A 61 5.86 -0.43 1.95
CA GLY A 61 4.50 -0.37 1.40
C GLY A 61 4.23 -1.39 0.32
N ALA A 62 2.95 -1.60 0.05
CA ALA A 62 2.45 -2.48 -0.99
C ALA A 62 1.32 -1.80 -1.75
N GLY A 63 1.39 -1.85 -3.08
CA GLY A 63 0.38 -1.30 -3.97
C GLY A 63 -0.57 -2.38 -4.45
N HIS A 64 -1.44 -2.90 -3.58
CA HIS A 64 -2.42 -3.92 -3.95
C HIS A 64 -3.59 -3.30 -4.74
N ARG A 65 -3.38 -3.01 -6.02
CA ARG A 65 -4.33 -2.32 -6.90
C ARG A 65 -4.40 -2.95 -8.28
N GLY A 66 -5.51 -2.72 -8.96
CA GLY A 66 -5.70 -3.14 -10.35
C GLY A 66 -4.98 -2.25 -11.36
N GLY A 67 -5.11 -2.61 -12.64
CA GLY A 67 -4.49 -1.89 -13.75
C GLY A 67 -3.05 -2.32 -14.01
N GLN A 68 -2.56 -1.99 -15.20
CA GLN A 68 -1.26 -2.45 -15.69
C GLN A 68 -0.13 -1.43 -15.55
N ASP A 69 -0.46 -0.18 -15.18
CA ASP A 69 0.45 0.95 -15.03
C ASP A 69 0.39 1.48 -13.59
N HIS A 70 1.43 1.24 -12.80
CA HIS A 70 1.53 1.69 -11.42
C HIS A 70 2.69 2.68 -11.30
N VAL A 71 2.38 3.94 -11.01
CA VAL A 71 3.38 4.97 -10.72
C VAL A 71 3.39 5.23 -9.21
N VAL A 72 4.50 4.89 -8.58
CA VAL A 72 4.72 5.00 -7.14
C VAL A 72 5.77 6.07 -6.87
N GLU A 73 5.48 6.91 -5.91
CA GLU A 73 6.38 7.96 -5.45
C GLU A 73 6.48 7.94 -3.93
N ILE A 74 7.70 8.07 -3.42
CA ILE A 74 7.98 8.11 -1.98
C ILE A 74 8.92 9.28 -1.72
N ARG A 75 8.55 10.10 -0.74
CA ARG A 75 9.30 11.25 -0.24
C ARG A 75 9.32 11.25 1.29
N PRO A 76 10.18 12.07 1.90
CA PRO A 76 10.12 12.37 3.32
C PRO A 76 8.73 12.76 3.84
N ASP A 77 8.03 13.61 3.11
CA ASP A 77 6.80 14.28 3.53
C ASP A 77 5.51 13.67 2.94
N GLY A 78 5.62 12.69 2.05
CA GLY A 78 4.48 12.12 1.37
C GLY A 78 4.82 10.88 0.56
N ALA A 79 3.82 10.05 0.29
CA ALA A 79 3.96 8.88 -0.56
C ALA A 79 2.66 8.61 -1.31
N THR A 80 2.76 7.90 -2.44
CA THR A 80 1.59 7.32 -3.11
C THR A 80 0.79 6.47 -2.11
N PRO A 81 -0.55 6.49 -2.12
CA PRO A 81 -1.38 5.61 -1.28
C PRO A 81 -0.88 4.17 -1.35
N GLY A 82 -0.89 3.45 -0.23
CA GLY A 82 -0.32 2.10 -0.09
C GLY A 82 1.13 2.07 0.40
N TYR A 83 1.84 3.21 0.33
CA TYR A 83 3.25 3.33 0.74
C TYR A 83 3.44 4.32 1.89
N LEU A 84 4.50 4.13 2.67
CA LEU A 84 4.82 4.94 3.83
C LEU A 84 5.76 6.09 3.44
N PRO A 85 5.49 7.33 3.90
CA PRO A 85 6.44 8.43 3.78
C PRO A 85 7.57 8.31 4.82
N GLY A 86 8.55 9.20 4.73
CA GLY A 86 9.69 9.29 5.66
C GLY A 86 11.04 9.27 4.95
N PRO A 87 12.16 9.35 5.70
CA PRO A 87 13.50 9.38 5.13
C PRO A 87 13.75 8.27 4.11
N LEU A 88 14.57 8.58 3.10
CA LEU A 88 14.98 7.66 2.04
C LEU A 88 16.46 7.29 2.28
N PRO A 89 16.74 6.32 3.16
CA PRO A 89 18.12 5.96 3.52
C PRO A 89 18.89 5.42 2.30
N ALA A 90 20.18 5.80 2.24
CA ALA A 90 21.13 5.17 1.34
C ALA A 90 21.24 3.66 1.64
N GLY A 91 21.58 2.88 0.61
CA GLY A 91 21.81 1.44 0.74
C GLY A 91 20.88 0.62 -0.14
N ALA A 92 20.72 -0.65 0.23
CA ALA A 92 19.97 -1.63 -0.55
C ALA A 92 18.46 -1.49 -0.34
N TRP A 93 17.74 -1.42 -1.45
CA TRP A 93 16.29 -1.42 -1.53
C TRP A 93 15.83 -2.61 -2.38
N THR A 94 14.59 -3.04 -2.18
CA THR A 94 13.96 -4.09 -2.99
C THR A 94 12.64 -3.58 -3.56
N ALA A 95 12.51 -3.63 -4.87
CA ALA A 95 11.23 -3.56 -5.56
C ALA A 95 10.78 -5.01 -5.84
N GLN A 96 9.80 -5.49 -5.10
CA GLN A 96 9.28 -6.86 -5.23
C GLN A 96 8.00 -6.86 -6.04
N ILE A 97 7.92 -7.78 -7.01
CA ILE A 97 6.67 -8.12 -7.70
C ILE A 97 6.04 -9.31 -7.01
N ASP A 98 4.78 -9.18 -6.62
CA ASP A 98 3.96 -10.31 -6.18
C ASP A 98 2.98 -10.69 -7.30
N SER A 99 3.11 -11.91 -7.83
CA SER A 99 2.37 -12.38 -9.00
C SER A 99 1.08 -13.10 -8.62
N HIS A 100 0.03 -12.37 -8.26
CA HIS A 100 -1.23 -12.96 -7.79
C HIS A 100 -1.95 -13.76 -8.87
N MET A 101 -1.97 -13.24 -10.10
CA MET A 101 -2.62 -13.91 -11.24
C MET A 101 -1.84 -13.64 -12.53
N ILE A 102 -1.56 -14.71 -13.27
CA ILE A 102 -1.01 -14.66 -14.64
C ILE A 102 -1.84 -15.61 -15.50
N GLY A 103 -2.44 -15.07 -16.55
CA GLY A 103 -3.32 -15.83 -17.44
C GLY A 103 -2.56 -16.87 -18.28
N PRO A 104 -3.25 -17.95 -18.70
CA PRO A 104 -2.65 -19.07 -19.43
C PRO A 104 -2.30 -18.74 -20.89
N ASP A 105 -3.02 -17.79 -21.49
CA ASP A 105 -3.10 -17.66 -22.95
C ASP A 105 -1.93 -16.87 -23.57
N ALA A 106 -1.25 -16.04 -22.78
CA ALA A 106 -0.11 -15.26 -23.23
C ALA A 106 0.85 -15.00 -22.07
N PRO A 107 2.18 -15.00 -22.31
CA PRO A 107 3.14 -14.52 -21.35
C PRO A 107 2.89 -13.04 -21.00
N CYS A 108 3.02 -12.69 -19.72
CA CYS A 108 2.92 -11.33 -19.21
C CYS A 108 4.32 -10.75 -19.01
N THR A 109 4.70 -9.75 -19.79
CA THR A 109 5.98 -9.07 -19.62
C THR A 109 5.79 -7.83 -18.75
N TYR A 110 6.64 -7.64 -17.75
CA TYR A 110 6.64 -6.44 -16.94
C TYR A 110 7.97 -5.71 -16.99
N THR A 111 7.92 -4.42 -16.72
CA THR A 111 9.08 -3.55 -16.56
C THR A 111 8.97 -2.79 -15.24
N ILE A 112 10.12 -2.56 -14.60
CA ILE A 112 10.23 -1.67 -13.44
C ILE A 112 11.26 -0.61 -13.81
N SER A 113 10.86 0.65 -13.78
CA SER A 113 11.76 1.80 -13.97
C SER A 113 11.86 2.58 -12.67
N ILE A 114 13.07 2.82 -12.20
CA ILE A 114 13.34 3.47 -10.92
C ILE A 114 14.16 4.73 -11.17
N ASP A 115 13.62 5.85 -10.75
CA ASP A 115 14.25 7.17 -10.77
C ASP A 115 14.32 7.73 -9.36
N TYR A 116 15.34 8.55 -9.11
CA TYR A 116 15.43 9.30 -7.87
C TYR A 116 16.02 10.69 -8.10
N GLU A 117 15.69 11.60 -7.20
CA GLU A 117 16.21 12.97 -7.17
C GLU A 117 17.01 13.18 -5.88
N GLN A 118 18.14 13.88 -6.02
CA GLN A 118 18.91 14.36 -4.88
C GLN A 118 18.28 15.65 -4.35
N GLY A 119 18.33 15.84 -3.04
CA GLY A 119 17.85 17.07 -2.42
C GLY A 119 18.63 17.43 -1.16
N ALA A 120 18.34 18.62 -0.63
CA ALA A 120 18.80 18.97 0.70
C ALA A 120 18.19 17.98 1.70
N PRO A 121 18.95 17.55 2.72
CA PRO A 121 18.40 16.71 3.77
C PRO A 121 17.22 17.42 4.44
N ASP A 122 16.08 16.76 4.45
CA ASP A 122 14.95 17.17 5.27
C ASP A 122 15.23 16.73 6.71
N LEU A 123 15.64 17.69 7.54
CA LEU A 123 16.03 17.44 8.93
C LEU A 123 14.81 17.16 9.82
N ASP A 124 13.60 17.51 9.36
CA ASP A 124 12.34 17.24 10.05
C ASP A 124 11.70 15.92 9.56
N ALA A 125 12.36 15.21 8.63
CA ALA A 125 11.92 13.91 8.17
C ALA A 125 12.20 12.84 9.23
N HIS A 126 11.15 12.16 9.66
CA HIS A 126 11.25 11.06 10.61
C HIS A 126 10.59 9.81 10.01
N PRO A 127 11.07 8.59 10.34
CA PRO A 127 10.41 7.37 9.93
C PRO A 127 8.94 7.39 10.36
N TRP A 128 8.04 6.97 9.47
CA TRP A 128 6.62 6.84 9.79
C TRP A 128 6.46 5.98 11.05
N GLN A 129 5.63 6.45 11.97
CA GLN A 129 5.30 5.75 13.20
C GLN A 129 3.83 5.32 13.14
N PRO A 130 3.50 4.09 13.55
CA PRO A 130 2.11 3.68 13.64
C PRO A 130 1.38 4.57 14.66
N PRO A 131 0.21 5.12 14.30
CA PRO A 131 -0.58 5.91 15.23
C PRO A 131 -1.16 5.03 16.34
N ARG A 132 -1.57 5.66 17.44
CA ARG A 132 -2.28 4.99 18.53
C ARG A 132 -3.77 5.27 18.41
N PHE A 133 -4.57 4.23 18.60
CA PHE A 133 -6.03 4.30 18.65
C PHE A 133 -6.49 4.05 20.09
N ASP A 134 -6.40 5.05 20.96
CA ASP A 134 -6.67 4.96 22.40
C ASP A 134 -7.91 5.76 22.86
N SER A 135 -8.70 6.25 21.90
CA SER A 135 -9.91 7.01 22.18
C SER A 135 -11.06 6.13 22.68
N VAL A 136 -11.80 6.66 23.67
CA VAL A 136 -13.06 6.09 24.14
C VAL A 136 -14.18 7.07 23.76
N ILE A 137 -15.06 6.65 22.85
CA ILE A 137 -16.17 7.48 22.35
C ILE A 137 -17.44 7.29 23.17
N ASN A 138 -17.79 6.04 23.48
CA ASN A 138 -18.93 5.65 24.29
C ASN A 138 -18.58 4.37 25.05
N ASP A 139 -18.62 4.42 26.38
CA ASP A 139 -18.30 3.30 27.28
C ASP A 139 -19.54 2.67 27.92
N ALA A 140 -20.74 3.12 27.55
CA ALA A 140 -21.99 2.56 28.05
C ALA A 140 -22.22 1.13 27.53
N ALA A 141 -22.88 0.30 28.34
CA ALA A 141 -23.31 -1.03 27.88
C ALA A 141 -24.39 -0.89 26.80
N GLY A 142 -24.21 -1.58 25.67
CA GLY A 142 -25.15 -1.50 24.55
C GLY A 142 -24.73 -2.33 23.35
N TRP A 143 -25.54 -2.28 22.31
CA TRP A 143 -25.20 -2.83 21.00
C TRP A 143 -24.55 -1.74 20.16
N TYR A 144 -23.39 -2.06 19.59
CA TYR A 144 -22.64 -1.17 18.72
C TYR A 144 -22.68 -1.67 17.28
N ARG A 145 -22.89 -0.75 16.35
CA ARG A 145 -22.85 -0.99 14.91
C ARG A 145 -21.54 -0.47 14.35
N GLY A 146 -20.80 -1.29 13.62
CA GLY A 146 -19.60 -0.81 12.97
C GLY A 146 -19.18 -1.61 11.75
N GLU A 147 -18.21 -1.03 11.06
CA GLU A 147 -17.54 -1.61 9.90
C GLU A 147 -16.20 -2.20 10.35
N LEU A 148 -15.96 -3.47 9.99
CA LEU A 148 -14.79 -4.23 10.42
C LEU A 148 -13.83 -4.54 9.27
N HIS A 149 -14.26 -4.37 8.01
CA HIS A 149 -13.49 -4.73 6.84
C HIS A 149 -13.82 -3.79 5.69
N CYS A 150 -13.01 -2.76 5.51
CA CYS A 150 -13.15 -1.83 4.40
C CYS A 150 -11.80 -1.39 3.83
N HIS A 151 -11.85 -1.00 2.56
CA HIS A 151 -10.70 -0.65 1.75
C HIS A 151 -10.80 0.77 1.25
N THR A 152 -9.64 1.41 1.12
CA THR A 152 -9.48 2.75 0.56
C THR A 152 -8.64 2.66 -0.71
N ARG A 153 -8.33 3.82 -1.31
CA ARG A 153 -7.36 3.90 -2.41
C ARG A 153 -5.94 3.46 -2.03
N HIS A 154 -5.67 3.20 -0.76
CA HIS A 154 -4.37 2.67 -0.32
C HIS A 154 -4.16 1.22 -0.77
N SER A 155 -5.25 0.47 -1.03
CA SER A 155 -5.21 -0.82 -1.73
C SER A 155 -6.09 -0.79 -2.99
N ASP A 156 -7.21 -1.51 -2.99
CA ASP A 156 -8.11 -1.70 -4.14
C ASP A 156 -9.51 -1.12 -3.92
N GLY A 157 -9.68 -0.36 -2.84
CA GLY A 157 -10.86 0.44 -2.59
C GLY A 157 -10.94 1.67 -3.51
N HIS A 158 -12.13 2.26 -3.57
CA HIS A 158 -12.41 3.42 -4.42
C HIS A 158 -12.49 4.74 -3.66
N TRP A 159 -12.58 4.68 -2.34
CA TRP A 159 -12.86 5.82 -1.48
C TRP A 159 -11.55 6.37 -0.91
N ASP A 160 -11.48 7.70 -0.79
CA ASP A 160 -10.49 8.35 0.04
C ASP A 160 -10.84 8.10 1.52
N VAL A 161 -9.85 8.15 2.41
CA VAL A 161 -10.07 7.87 3.85
C VAL A 161 -11.13 8.82 4.43
N ALA A 162 -11.01 10.12 4.13
CA ALA A 162 -11.97 11.14 4.58
C ALA A 162 -13.42 10.85 4.14
N ASP A 163 -13.61 10.48 2.87
CA ASP A 163 -14.94 10.18 2.34
C ASP A 163 -15.53 8.94 3.02
N LEU A 164 -14.71 7.91 3.25
CA LEU A 164 -15.14 6.67 3.86
C LEU A 164 -15.58 6.89 5.31
N VAL A 165 -14.82 7.68 6.07
CA VAL A 165 -15.19 8.08 7.42
C VAL A 165 -16.45 8.94 7.42
N ALA A 166 -16.62 9.86 6.45
CA ALA A 166 -17.83 10.67 6.34
C ALA A 166 -19.08 9.79 6.10
N ALA A 167 -19.00 8.81 5.20
CA ALA A 167 -20.11 7.88 5.00
C ALA A 167 -20.40 7.01 6.22
N ALA A 168 -19.38 6.59 6.97
CA ALA A 168 -19.58 5.86 8.22
C ALA A 168 -20.42 6.68 9.22
N ARG A 169 -20.15 8.00 9.31
CA ARG A 169 -20.96 8.92 10.12
C ARG A 169 -22.39 9.05 9.59
N ASP A 170 -22.56 9.26 8.29
CA ASP A 170 -23.88 9.40 7.66
C ASP A 170 -24.75 8.14 7.83
N MET A 171 -24.12 6.97 7.89
CA MET A 171 -24.76 5.69 8.15
C MET A 171 -25.08 5.45 9.64
N GLY A 172 -24.64 6.33 10.52
CA GLY A 172 -24.81 6.21 11.97
C GLY A 172 -24.05 5.02 12.54
N LEU A 173 -22.83 4.75 12.06
CA LEU A 173 -21.94 3.75 12.66
C LEU A 173 -21.33 4.31 13.94
N ASP A 174 -21.17 3.44 14.94
CA ASP A 174 -20.45 3.74 16.18
C ASP A 174 -18.94 3.59 16.01
N PHE A 175 -18.50 2.69 15.11
CA PHE A 175 -17.08 2.50 14.81
C PHE A 175 -16.80 2.05 13.36
N ILE A 176 -15.57 2.27 12.91
CA ILE A 176 -15.07 1.81 11.61
C ILE A 176 -13.58 1.44 11.70
N THR A 177 -13.19 0.34 11.06
CA THR A 177 -11.80 -0.10 10.93
C THR A 177 -11.33 -0.12 9.49
N LEU A 178 -10.20 0.53 9.20
CA LEU A 178 -9.53 0.37 7.90
C LEU A 178 -8.74 -0.93 7.86
N THR A 179 -8.83 -1.64 6.74
CA THR A 179 -8.20 -2.95 6.56
C THR A 179 -7.65 -3.10 5.14
N ASP A 180 -6.99 -2.07 4.62
CA ASP A 180 -6.36 -2.13 3.29
C ASP A 180 -5.39 -3.33 3.17
N HIS A 181 -5.30 -3.90 1.97
CA HIS A 181 -4.49 -5.09 1.71
C HIS A 181 -3.00 -4.82 1.93
N ASN A 182 -2.38 -5.56 2.85
CA ASN A 182 -0.93 -5.55 3.12
C ASN A 182 -0.32 -4.16 3.33
N THR A 183 -1.09 -3.16 3.79
CA THR A 183 -0.58 -1.82 4.07
C THR A 183 -1.30 -1.18 5.25
N VAL A 184 -0.57 -0.38 6.02
CA VAL A 184 -1.09 0.44 7.12
C VAL A 184 -0.92 1.95 6.85
N SER A 185 -0.54 2.29 5.61
CA SER A 185 -0.34 3.69 5.19
C SER A 185 -1.53 4.64 5.43
N PRO A 186 -2.81 4.24 5.35
CA PRO A 186 -3.91 5.18 5.63
C PRO A 186 -4.14 5.44 7.12
N LEU A 187 -3.54 4.64 8.02
CA LEU A 187 -3.85 4.74 9.45
C LEU A 187 -3.46 6.08 10.06
N GLY A 188 -2.38 6.70 9.57
CA GLY A 188 -1.94 8.01 10.06
C GLY A 188 -2.98 9.11 9.83
N GLU A 189 -3.66 9.06 8.69
CA GLU A 189 -4.79 9.95 8.39
C GLU A 189 -6.03 9.55 9.20
N MET A 190 -6.38 8.26 9.20
CA MET A 190 -7.54 7.70 9.91
C MET A 190 -7.56 8.05 11.41
N ALA A 191 -6.41 7.96 12.08
CA ALA A 191 -6.28 8.23 13.51
C ALA A 191 -6.65 9.67 13.90
N GLN A 192 -6.55 10.62 12.96
CA GLN A 192 -6.93 12.01 13.19
C GLN A 192 -8.43 12.27 12.95
N MET A 193 -9.16 11.28 12.44
CA MET A 193 -10.55 11.44 12.01
C MET A 193 -11.57 10.87 12.99
N GLY A 194 -11.14 10.22 14.07
CA GLY A 194 -12.03 9.79 15.15
C GLY A 194 -12.67 10.97 15.90
N GLY A 195 -13.69 10.68 16.71
CA GLY A 195 -14.45 11.70 17.44
C GLY A 195 -15.83 11.95 16.84
N ASP A 196 -16.56 12.90 17.44
CA ASP A 196 -17.95 13.27 17.05
C ASP A 196 -18.90 12.05 16.97
N GLY A 197 -18.78 11.15 17.93
CA GLY A 197 -19.63 9.95 18.02
C GLY A 197 -19.15 8.76 17.19
N LEU A 198 -18.05 8.86 16.44
CA LEU A 198 -17.47 7.76 15.68
C LEU A 198 -16.08 7.36 16.22
N LEU A 199 -15.92 6.07 16.53
CA LEU A 199 -14.62 5.48 16.87
C LEU A 199 -13.91 4.96 15.61
N THR A 200 -12.75 5.51 15.30
CA THR A 200 -11.88 4.97 14.25
C THR A 200 -10.91 3.95 14.83
N LEU A 201 -10.70 2.84 14.14
CA LEU A 201 -9.81 1.75 14.53
C LEU A 201 -8.77 1.46 13.43
N GLY A 202 -7.61 0.98 13.86
CA GLY A 202 -6.55 0.51 12.97
C GLY A 202 -6.66 -0.98 12.66
N GLY A 203 -6.25 -1.34 11.45
CA GLY A 203 -6.18 -2.72 10.99
C GLY A 203 -5.46 -2.84 9.66
N MET A 204 -5.39 -4.08 9.16
CA MET A 204 -4.84 -4.43 7.86
C MET A 204 -5.48 -5.77 7.43
N GLU A 205 -5.82 -5.91 6.15
CA GLU A 205 -6.09 -7.23 5.60
C GLU A 205 -4.77 -7.88 5.14
N LEU A 206 -4.29 -8.85 5.92
CA LEU A 206 -3.16 -9.68 5.53
C LEU A 206 -3.59 -10.56 4.36
N THR A 207 -2.99 -10.30 3.21
CA THR A 207 -3.31 -10.94 1.95
C THR A 207 -2.18 -11.85 1.52
N THR A 208 -2.49 -13.13 1.39
CA THR A 208 -1.57 -14.16 0.90
C THR A 208 -2.11 -14.73 -0.40
N PHE A 209 -1.26 -15.47 -1.12
CA PHE A 209 -1.70 -16.19 -2.33
C PHE A 209 -2.73 -17.31 -2.08
N TRP A 210 -3.06 -17.58 -0.82
CA TRP A 210 -3.91 -18.71 -0.42
C TRP A 210 -5.12 -18.30 0.43
N GLY A 211 -5.35 -16.99 0.59
CA GLY A 211 -6.44 -16.47 1.38
C GLY A 211 -6.01 -15.26 2.19
N HIS A 212 -7.00 -14.62 2.81
CA HIS A 212 -6.82 -13.37 3.52
C HIS A 212 -7.25 -13.50 4.98
N ALA A 213 -6.68 -12.65 5.83
CA ALA A 213 -7.05 -12.53 7.23
C ALA A 213 -7.12 -11.04 7.60
N VAL A 214 -8.22 -10.64 8.23
CA VAL A 214 -8.36 -9.30 8.79
C VAL A 214 -7.66 -9.25 10.15
N CYS A 215 -6.66 -8.40 10.27
CA CYS A 215 -5.94 -8.12 11.51
C CYS A 215 -6.42 -6.78 12.06
N LEU A 216 -7.03 -6.79 13.24
CA LEU A 216 -7.61 -5.62 13.90
C LEU A 216 -6.81 -5.30 15.18
N GLY A 217 -6.54 -4.03 15.45
CA GLY A 217 -5.88 -3.55 16.67
C GLY A 217 -4.44 -3.10 16.46
#